data_AF-A0A1W9W9G6-F1
#
_entry.id   AF-A0A1W9W9G6-F1
#
_cell.length_a   1.000
_cell.length_b   1.000
_cell.length_c   1.000
_cell.angle_alpha   90.00
_cell.angle_beta   90.00
_cell.angle_gamma   90.00
#
_symmetry.space_group_name_H-M   'P 1'
#
loop_
_entity.id
_entity.type
_entity.pdbx_description
1 polymer ?
#
loop_
_entity_poly.entity_id
_entity_poly.type
_entity_poly.pdbx_seq_one_letter_code
_entity_poly.pdbx_strand_id
1 'polypeptide(L)'
;MKISQIEIKDYNQFKNLTLDFTYPKGHQKEGKPLNKVCLLGQSGTGKTSLLNVIRAILTANLTREHEHLLKGTLTEKFQQANMNHIVMNCCFNAIKSRIEITYGKNLLWDFLTFQPLDMTPKQFLETFYVGKNRLVSFPAEIITNINQQIQEQPAHPISYLKTVAEIQQHSEPLKVFDFETDNLLEIWNEILQDINAYKIKELKYGQQITKALSISAQEGERAFENYKRWKTENPNPIEQLAQQLEPILKQFSLAVKTSFDFESAEDLKFIEIQSVDGTEIPYSGWSTGTVLLTMTPL
;
A
#
# COMPACT_ATOMS: atom_id res chain seq x y z
N MET A 1 12.25 4.52 -12.30
CA MET A 1 13.60 4.44 -11.71
C MET A 1 14.00 2.99 -11.51
N LYS A 2 15.27 2.63 -11.72
CA LYS A 2 15.85 1.35 -11.28
C LYS A 2 17.12 1.61 -10.49
N ILE A 3 17.25 0.99 -9.32
CA ILE A 3 18.44 1.13 -8.47
C ILE A 3 19.50 0.14 -8.95
N SER A 4 20.72 0.61 -9.21
CA SER A 4 21.85 -0.24 -9.58
C SER A 4 22.77 -0.51 -8.40
N GLN A 5 22.87 0.41 -7.45
CA GLN A 5 23.78 0.25 -6.32
C GLN A 5 23.32 1.10 -5.14
N ILE A 6 23.56 0.62 -3.92
CA ILE A 6 23.43 1.40 -2.68
C ILE A 6 24.70 1.21 -1.86
N GLU A 7 25.30 2.31 -1.41
CA GLU A 7 26.42 2.34 -0.48
C GLU A 7 25.99 3.04 0.81
N ILE A 8 26.21 2.40 1.95
CA ILE A 8 25.86 2.89 3.27
C ILE A 8 27.11 2.82 4.14
N LYS A 9 27.69 3.98 4.45
CA LYS A 9 28.88 4.04 5.29
C LYS A 9 28.59 3.69 6.74
N ASP A 10 27.58 4.35 7.33
CA ASP A 10 27.16 4.12 8.71
C ASP A 10 25.68 4.49 8.87
N TYR A 11 24.82 3.49 9.11
CA TYR A 11 23.39 3.69 9.39
C TYR A 11 22.79 2.45 10.07
N ASN A 12 22.22 2.63 11.27
CA ASN A 12 21.70 1.54 12.11
C ASN A 12 22.75 0.42 12.29
N GLN A 13 22.45 -0.78 11.81
CA GLN A 13 23.36 -1.94 11.84
C GLN A 13 24.36 -2.01 10.68
N PHE A 14 24.21 -1.17 9.66
CA PHE A 14 25.06 -1.24 8.47
C PHE A 14 26.35 -0.45 8.68
N LYS A 15 27.48 -1.14 8.52
CA LYS A 15 28.82 -0.56 8.56
C LYS A 15 29.52 -0.84 7.24
N ASN A 16 29.78 0.21 6.46
CA ASN A 16 30.42 0.15 5.13
C ASN A 16 29.81 -0.92 4.23
N LEU A 17 28.48 -0.90 4.09
CA LEU A 17 27.75 -1.83 3.24
C LEU A 17 27.67 -1.30 1.81
N THR A 18 28.06 -2.12 0.84
CA THR A 18 27.83 -1.87 -0.58
C THR A 18 26.98 -3.00 -1.16
N LEU A 19 25.84 -2.63 -1.74
CA LEU A 19 24.93 -3.55 -2.43
C LEU A 19 24.95 -3.22 -3.92
N ASP A 20 25.34 -4.20 -4.74
CA ASP A 20 25.26 -4.13 -6.20
C ASP A 20 24.00 -4.88 -6.66
N PHE A 21 23.13 -4.14 -7.35
CA PHE A 21 21.87 -4.63 -7.92
C PHE A 21 21.94 -4.70 -9.44
N THR A 22 23.11 -5.00 -10.01
CA THR A 22 23.28 -5.20 -11.45
C THR A 22 23.43 -6.67 -11.82
N TYR A 23 23.15 -6.98 -13.09
CA TYR A 23 23.40 -8.33 -13.60
C TYR A 23 24.91 -8.62 -13.64
N PRO A 24 25.33 -9.83 -13.24
CA PRO A 24 26.74 -10.19 -13.14
C PRO A 24 27.39 -10.35 -14.53
N LYS A 25 28.72 -10.48 -14.52
CA LYS A 25 29.50 -10.74 -15.72
C LYS A 25 29.04 -12.00 -16.46
N GLY A 26 28.97 -11.92 -17.78
CA GLY A 26 28.52 -13.02 -18.65
C GLY A 26 27.00 -13.12 -18.83
N HIS A 27 26.21 -12.27 -18.15
CA HIS A 27 24.77 -12.18 -18.41
C HIS A 27 24.48 -11.29 -19.62
N GLN A 28 23.45 -11.58 -20.42
CA GLN A 28 23.06 -10.76 -21.59
C GLN A 28 22.75 -9.28 -21.24
N LYS A 29 22.40 -9.03 -19.98
CA LYS A 29 22.11 -7.69 -19.43
C LYS A 29 23.19 -7.23 -18.44
N GLU A 30 24.41 -7.77 -18.52
CA GLU A 30 25.54 -7.43 -17.65
C GLU A 30 25.64 -5.92 -17.36
N GLY A 31 25.82 -5.57 -16.09
CA GLY A 31 25.93 -4.19 -15.62
C GLY A 31 24.63 -3.37 -15.66
N LYS A 32 23.53 -3.91 -16.21
CA LYS A 32 22.21 -3.26 -16.12
C LYS A 32 21.54 -3.58 -14.78
N PRO A 33 20.71 -2.67 -14.23
CA PRO A 33 19.95 -2.94 -13.02
C PRO A 33 19.08 -4.20 -13.13
N LEU A 34 19.01 -4.96 -12.04
CA LEU A 34 18.13 -6.11 -11.88
C LEU A 34 16.66 -5.70 -12.03
N ASN A 35 15.86 -6.57 -12.64
CA ASN A 35 14.42 -6.31 -12.79
C ASN A 35 13.61 -6.68 -11.55
N LYS A 36 14.11 -7.61 -10.74
CA LYS A 36 13.49 -8.07 -9.50
C LYS A 36 14.59 -8.26 -8.46
N VAL A 37 14.35 -7.76 -7.25
CA VAL A 37 15.26 -7.90 -6.11
C VAL A 37 14.40 -8.34 -4.94
N CYS A 38 14.87 -9.35 -4.20
CA CYS A 38 14.23 -9.80 -2.97
C CYS A 38 15.24 -9.67 -1.82
N LEU A 39 14.82 -9.03 -0.72
CA LEU A 39 15.64 -8.85 0.48
C LEU A 39 15.25 -9.92 1.50
N LEU A 40 16.12 -10.90 1.70
CA LEU A 40 15.89 -12.03 2.63
C LEU A 40 16.82 -11.94 3.83
N GLY A 41 16.36 -12.42 4.98
CA GLY A 41 17.16 -12.48 6.20
C GLY A 41 16.28 -12.61 7.45
N GLN A 42 16.90 -13.01 8.56
CA GLN A 42 16.23 -13.13 9.87
C GLN A 42 15.68 -11.79 10.38
N SER A 43 14.84 -11.82 11.42
CA SER A 43 14.35 -10.59 12.04
C SER A 43 15.50 -9.73 12.55
N GLY A 44 15.37 -8.40 12.46
CA GLY A 44 16.40 -7.47 12.92
C GLY A 44 17.68 -7.41 12.07
N THR A 45 17.76 -8.05 10.90
CA THR A 45 18.96 -8.00 10.03
C THR A 45 19.05 -6.77 9.12
N GLY A 46 18.04 -5.90 9.12
CA GLY A 46 18.13 -4.57 8.50
C GLY A 46 17.37 -4.42 7.19
N LYS A 47 16.55 -5.41 6.81
CA LYS A 47 15.66 -5.35 5.63
C LYS A 47 14.84 -4.06 5.60
N THR A 48 14.14 -3.75 6.69
CA THR A 48 13.34 -2.53 6.84
C THR A 48 14.21 -1.27 6.82
N SER A 49 15.39 -1.31 7.46
CA SER A 49 16.34 -0.20 7.42
C SER A 49 16.79 0.14 6.00
N LEU A 50 17.07 -0.87 5.17
CA LEU A 50 17.42 -0.66 3.76
C LEU A 50 16.25 -0.11 2.93
N LEU A 51 15.03 -0.60 3.16
CA LEU A 51 13.83 -0.04 2.53
C LEU A 51 13.59 1.42 2.95
N ASN A 52 13.83 1.76 4.22
CA ASN A 52 13.75 3.13 4.73
C ASN A 52 14.79 4.05 4.10
N VAL A 53 16.01 3.56 3.82
CA VAL A 53 17.01 4.31 3.04
C VAL A 53 16.48 4.64 1.65
N ILE A 54 15.95 3.64 0.96
CA ILE A 54 15.39 3.84 -0.38
C ILE A 54 14.24 4.85 -0.33
N ARG A 55 13.34 4.70 0.63
CA ARG A 55 12.19 5.59 0.80
C ARG A 55 12.61 7.02 1.08
N ALA A 56 13.52 7.25 2.02
CA ALA A 56 13.98 8.59 2.39
C ALA A 56 14.51 9.37 1.19
N ILE A 57 15.21 8.69 0.28
CA ILE A 57 15.71 9.27 -0.97
C ILE A 57 14.56 9.59 -1.94
N LEU A 58 13.63 8.66 -2.13
CA LEU A 58 12.52 8.78 -3.08
C LEU A 58 11.45 9.79 -2.66
N THR A 59 11.36 10.11 -1.37
CA THR A 59 10.38 11.06 -0.83
C THR A 59 11.00 12.41 -0.48
N ALA A 60 12.30 12.62 -0.77
CA ALA A 60 12.96 13.86 -0.42
C ALA A 60 12.32 15.09 -1.09
N ASN A 61 12.38 16.22 -0.39
CA ASN A 61 11.93 17.51 -0.87
C ASN A 61 13.01 18.08 -1.80
N LEU A 62 12.85 17.89 -3.10
CA LEU A 62 13.81 18.34 -4.10
C LEU A 62 13.56 19.81 -4.47
N THR A 63 14.62 20.61 -4.42
CA THR A 63 14.67 21.99 -4.92
C THR A 63 15.37 22.04 -6.28
N ARG A 64 14.91 22.97 -7.12
CA ARG A 64 15.38 23.14 -8.50
C ARG A 64 16.61 24.04 -8.49
N GLU A 65 17.80 23.52 -8.73
CA GLU A 65 18.98 24.35 -9.01
C GLU A 65 19.83 23.76 -10.13
N HIS A 66 20.40 24.63 -10.96
CA HIS A 66 21.54 24.42 -11.86
C HIS A 66 21.41 23.29 -12.90
N GLU A 67 22.27 23.32 -13.92
CA GLU A 67 22.04 22.60 -15.18
C GLU A 67 22.02 21.06 -15.03
N HIS A 68 22.64 20.50 -13.96
CA HIS A 68 22.89 19.05 -13.84
C HIS A 68 22.71 18.47 -12.41
N LEU A 69 22.31 19.26 -11.41
CA LEU A 69 22.34 18.84 -10.01
C LEU A 69 21.06 19.23 -9.28
N LEU A 70 20.22 18.26 -8.90
CA LEU A 70 19.13 18.55 -7.97
C LEU A 70 19.65 18.56 -6.54
N LYS A 71 19.19 19.53 -5.76
CA LYS A 71 19.39 19.56 -4.31
C LYS A 71 18.08 19.22 -3.63
N GLY A 72 18.14 18.81 -2.38
CA GLY A 72 16.94 18.60 -1.59
C GLY A 72 17.24 18.36 -0.14
N THR A 73 16.18 18.17 0.63
CA THR A 73 16.26 17.79 2.04
C THR A 73 15.38 16.58 2.30
N LEU A 74 15.79 15.77 3.28
CA LEU A 74 14.94 14.68 3.74
C LEU A 74 13.65 15.23 4.37
N THR A 75 12.55 14.48 4.26
CA THR A 75 11.28 14.82 4.92
C THR A 75 11.43 14.78 6.44
N GLU A 76 10.55 15.47 7.16
CA GLU A 76 10.59 15.57 8.63
C GLU A 76 10.72 14.21 9.33
N LYS A 77 10.05 13.18 8.80
CA LYS A 77 10.15 11.79 9.30
C LYS A 77 11.60 11.30 9.36
N PHE A 78 12.38 11.56 8.31
CA PHE A 78 13.76 11.11 8.20
C PHE A 78 14.76 12.16 8.71
N GLN A 79 14.28 13.36 9.07
CA GLN A 79 15.14 14.40 9.63
C GLN A 79 15.71 14.02 10.99
N GLN A 80 15.13 13.09 11.75
CA GLN A 80 15.73 12.64 13.01
C GLN A 80 16.70 11.46 12.82
N ALA A 81 16.68 10.81 11.66
CA ALA A 81 17.53 9.65 11.39
C ALA A 81 18.98 10.07 11.05
N ASN A 82 19.96 9.28 11.51
CA ASN A 82 21.38 9.50 11.22
C ASN A 82 21.77 8.94 9.84
N MET A 83 21.18 9.48 8.78
CA MET A 83 21.32 8.97 7.40
C MET A 83 22.48 9.62 6.62
N ASN A 84 23.66 9.72 7.24
CA ASN A 84 24.82 10.38 6.61
C ASN A 84 25.61 9.41 5.71
N HIS A 85 26.17 9.90 4.59
CA HIS A 85 27.02 9.13 3.68
C HIS A 85 26.34 7.91 3.09
N ILE A 86 25.12 8.13 2.59
CA ILE A 86 24.41 7.14 1.82
C ILE A 86 24.47 7.56 0.35
N VAL A 87 24.96 6.68 -0.50
CA VAL A 87 25.03 6.90 -1.95
C VAL A 87 24.14 5.87 -2.64
N MET A 88 23.31 6.32 -3.57
CA MET A 88 22.48 5.46 -4.40
C MET A 88 22.73 5.77 -5.87
N ASN A 89 23.14 4.75 -6.61
CA ASN A 89 23.23 4.82 -8.07
C ASN A 89 21.96 4.23 -8.67
N CYS A 90 21.40 4.94 -9.64
CA CYS A 90 20.13 4.58 -10.26
C CYS A 90 20.08 5.00 -11.73
N CYS A 91 19.13 4.40 -12.45
CA CYS A 91 18.88 4.65 -13.86
C CYS A 91 17.41 5.03 -14.10
N PHE A 92 17.19 6.03 -14.93
CA PHE A 92 15.91 6.45 -15.48
C PHE A 92 15.98 6.34 -16.99
N ASN A 93 15.47 5.23 -17.54
CA ASN A 93 15.67 4.88 -18.95
C ASN A 93 17.18 4.87 -19.31
N ALA A 94 17.63 5.84 -20.10
CA ALA A 94 19.03 6.01 -20.48
C ALA A 94 19.84 6.90 -19.51
N ILE A 95 19.18 7.62 -18.62
CA ILE A 95 19.82 8.59 -17.71
C ILE A 95 20.36 7.82 -16.50
N LYS A 96 21.67 7.84 -16.30
CA LYS A 96 22.29 7.39 -15.04
C LYS A 96 22.36 8.56 -14.08
N SER A 97 22.08 8.30 -12.81
CA SER A 97 22.17 9.30 -11.76
C SER A 97 22.73 8.73 -10.46
N ARG A 98 23.37 9.61 -9.71
CA ARG A 98 23.93 9.35 -8.39
C ARG A 98 23.27 10.28 -7.39
N ILE A 99 22.69 9.68 -6.37
CA ILE A 99 22.04 10.38 -5.27
C ILE A 99 22.90 10.20 -4.03
N GLU A 100 23.21 11.27 -3.32
CA GLU A 100 24.00 11.26 -2.11
C GLU A 100 23.30 12.02 -0.98
N ILE A 101 23.12 11.37 0.17
CA ILE A 101 22.75 12.05 1.41
C ILE A 101 24.03 12.46 2.12
N THR A 102 24.25 13.77 2.17
CA THR A 102 25.43 14.41 2.75
C THR A 102 25.18 14.85 4.20
N TYR A 103 26.24 15.33 4.85
CA TYR A 103 26.14 15.92 6.18
C TYR A 103 25.11 17.06 6.21
N GLY A 104 24.34 17.10 7.30
CA GLY A 104 23.23 18.04 7.42
C GLY A 104 21.95 17.58 6.71
N LYS A 105 21.89 16.33 6.25
CA LYS A 105 20.68 15.70 5.66
C LYS A 105 20.24 16.37 4.36
N ASN A 106 21.20 16.98 3.68
CA ASN A 106 21.04 17.49 2.33
C ASN A 106 21.20 16.33 1.36
N LEU A 107 20.30 16.27 0.40
CA LEU A 107 20.33 15.33 -0.70
C LEU A 107 20.89 16.03 -1.94
N LEU A 108 21.90 15.43 -2.54
CA LEU A 108 22.49 15.83 -3.81
C LEU A 108 22.16 14.76 -4.84
N TRP A 109 21.62 15.15 -5.99
CA TRP A 109 21.25 14.22 -7.05
C TRP A 109 21.84 14.69 -8.37
N ASP A 110 22.91 13.99 -8.76
CA ASP A 110 23.74 14.26 -9.92
C ASP A 110 23.38 13.32 -11.09
N PHE A 111 23.33 13.85 -12.30
CA PHE A 111 23.07 13.10 -13.53
C PHE A 111 24.40 12.77 -14.24
N LEU A 112 24.88 11.54 -14.10
CA LEU A 112 26.25 11.12 -14.42
C LEU A 112 26.54 10.91 -15.93
N THR A 113 25.53 10.68 -16.78
CA THR A 113 25.75 10.42 -18.22
C THR A 113 25.16 11.52 -19.09
N PHE A 114 26.02 12.45 -19.50
CA PHE A 114 25.79 13.42 -20.57
C PHE A 114 26.33 12.89 -21.90
N GLN A 115 25.54 12.09 -22.62
CA GLN A 115 25.31 12.42 -24.04
C GLN A 115 24.19 13.46 -24.02
N PRO A 116 24.14 14.46 -24.92
CA PRO A 116 23.29 15.63 -24.76
C PRO A 116 21.89 15.20 -24.32
N LEU A 117 21.56 15.45 -23.05
CA LEU A 117 20.23 15.21 -22.55
C LEU A 117 19.38 16.26 -23.25
N ASP A 118 18.38 15.84 -24.02
CA ASP A 118 17.28 16.72 -24.43
C ASP A 118 16.41 17.15 -23.23
N MET A 119 16.89 16.97 -21.99
CA MET A 119 16.12 17.07 -20.76
C MET A 119 16.91 17.72 -19.62
N THR A 120 16.48 18.91 -19.23
CA THR A 120 16.92 19.64 -18.03
C THR A 120 16.45 18.95 -16.75
N PRO A 121 17.09 19.19 -15.58
CA PRO A 121 16.60 18.70 -14.28
C PRO A 121 15.15 19.09 -13.97
N LYS A 122 14.70 20.26 -14.46
CA LYS A 122 13.30 20.69 -14.39
C LYS A 122 12.40 19.74 -15.17
N GLN A 123 12.72 19.48 -16.44
CA GLN A 123 11.96 18.55 -17.28
C GLN A 123 12.00 17.13 -16.71
N PHE A 124 13.11 16.72 -16.08
CA PHE A 124 13.21 15.44 -15.38
C PHE A 124 12.19 15.36 -14.23
N LEU A 125 12.15 16.37 -13.35
CA LEU A 125 11.20 16.41 -12.24
C LEU A 125 9.75 16.36 -12.73
N GLU A 126 9.42 17.14 -13.76
CA GLU A 126 8.08 17.20 -14.34
C GLU A 126 7.68 15.88 -15.04
N THR A 127 8.64 15.22 -15.70
CA THR A 127 8.39 13.99 -16.46
C THR A 127 8.32 12.75 -15.56
N PHE A 128 9.17 12.68 -14.54
CA PHE A 128 9.42 11.43 -13.80
C PHE A 128 9.16 11.48 -12.30
N TYR A 129 9.06 12.66 -11.67
CA TYR A 129 9.00 12.77 -10.21
C TYR A 129 7.67 13.35 -9.72
N VAL A 130 7.38 14.61 -10.06
CA VAL A 130 6.23 15.38 -9.54
C VAL A 130 4.91 14.73 -9.96
N GLY A 131 4.17 14.18 -9.00
CA GLY A 131 2.88 13.52 -9.25
C GLY A 131 2.96 12.23 -10.09
N LYS A 132 4.17 11.70 -10.31
CA LYS A 132 4.43 10.47 -11.08
C LYS A 132 4.91 9.32 -10.22
N ASN A 133 5.53 9.61 -9.08
CA ASN A 133 5.88 8.58 -8.11
C ASN A 133 4.62 7.96 -7.54
N ARG A 134 4.36 6.69 -7.91
CA ARG A 134 3.37 5.85 -7.24
C ARG A 134 4.08 5.12 -6.11
N LEU A 135 4.13 5.75 -4.94
CA LEU A 135 4.63 5.10 -3.74
C LEU A 135 3.45 4.45 -3.04
N VAL A 136 3.38 3.13 -3.10
CA VAL A 136 2.57 2.37 -2.15
C VAL A 136 3.55 1.84 -1.12
N SER A 137 3.63 2.51 0.04
CA SER A 137 4.48 2.05 1.14
C SER A 137 3.61 1.35 2.16
N PHE A 138 3.91 0.07 2.42
CA PHE A 138 3.32 -0.70 3.50
C PHE A 138 4.37 -1.04 4.58
N PRO A 139 4.73 -0.08 5.44
CA PRO A 139 5.51 -0.34 6.63
C PRO A 139 4.81 -1.34 7.53
N ALA A 140 5.58 -2.29 8.07
CA ALA A 140 5.05 -3.28 8.99
C ALA A 140 4.51 -2.64 10.28
N GLU A 141 5.01 -1.45 10.63
CA GLU A 141 4.59 -0.67 11.79
C GLU A 141 3.13 -0.19 11.70
N ILE A 142 2.56 -0.08 10.49
CA ILE A 142 1.14 0.25 10.31
C ILE A 142 0.26 -0.81 10.96
N ILE A 143 0.64 -2.08 10.87
CA ILE A 143 -0.13 -3.19 11.44
C ILE A 143 -0.18 -3.05 12.97
N THR A 144 0.92 -2.62 13.59
CA THR A 144 0.94 -2.34 15.03
C THR A 144 0.02 -1.19 15.39
N ASN A 145 0.04 -0.10 14.61
CA ASN A 145 -0.82 1.06 14.83
C ASN A 145 -2.31 0.72 14.65
N ILE A 146 -2.63 -0.12 13.66
CA ILE A 146 -3.98 -0.66 13.44
C ILE A 146 -4.49 -1.38 14.68
N ASN A 147 -3.69 -2.31 15.19
CA ASN A 147 -4.07 -3.13 16.33
C ASN A 147 -4.31 -2.28 17.56
N GLN A 148 -3.47 -1.27 17.75
CA GLN A 148 -3.62 -0.33 18.85
C GLN A 148 -4.87 0.54 18.70
N GLN A 149 -5.15 1.09 17.51
CA GLN A 149 -6.35 1.88 17.26
C GLN A 149 -7.64 1.07 17.43
N ILE A 150 -7.64 -0.21 17.04
CA ILE A 150 -8.79 -1.10 17.22
C ILE A 150 -9.04 -1.38 18.71
N GLN A 151 -7.97 -1.62 19.48
CA GLN A 151 -8.09 -1.87 20.92
C GLN A 151 -8.53 -0.63 21.71
N GLU A 152 -8.14 0.57 21.30
CA GLU A 152 -8.40 1.81 22.02
C GLU A 152 -9.79 2.43 21.74
N GLN A 153 -10.46 2.07 20.64
CA GLN A 153 -11.80 2.56 20.31
C GLN A 153 -12.72 1.45 19.79
N PRO A 154 -13.46 0.73 20.65
CA PRO A 154 -14.57 -0.11 20.23
C PRO A 154 -15.80 0.76 19.97
N ALA A 155 -15.85 1.45 18.82
CA ALA A 155 -17.08 2.16 18.42
C ALA A 155 -18.09 1.20 17.78
N HIS A 156 -19.37 1.60 17.74
CA HIS A 156 -20.42 0.81 17.10
C HIS A 156 -20.09 0.54 15.61
N PRO A 157 -20.46 -0.62 15.03
CA PRO A 157 -20.12 -1.00 13.64
C PRO A 157 -20.42 0.07 12.59
N ILE A 158 -21.50 0.81 12.80
CA ILE A 158 -22.03 1.79 11.86
C ILE A 158 -21.28 3.13 11.93
N SER A 159 -20.60 3.46 13.03
CA SER A 159 -19.91 4.75 13.16
C SER A 159 -18.64 4.88 12.30
N TYR A 160 -18.14 3.76 11.78
CA TYR A 160 -16.99 3.74 10.85
C TYR A 160 -17.42 3.80 9.38
N LEU A 161 -18.69 3.55 9.09
CA LEU A 161 -19.24 3.61 7.74
C LEU A 161 -19.59 5.05 7.43
N LYS A 162 -18.71 5.75 6.69
CA LYS A 162 -19.07 7.05 6.12
C LYS A 162 -20.26 6.87 5.19
N THR A 163 -21.29 7.70 5.32
CA THR A 163 -22.43 7.66 4.39
C THR A 163 -21.99 8.08 2.99
N VAL A 164 -22.71 7.65 1.94
CA VAL A 164 -22.41 8.06 0.54
C VAL A 164 -22.34 9.59 0.40
N ALA A 165 -23.10 10.33 1.22
CA ALA A 165 -23.06 11.79 1.28
C ALA A 165 -21.79 12.37 1.94
N GLU A 166 -21.20 11.65 2.89
CA GLU A 166 -19.91 12.02 3.52
C GLU A 166 -18.72 11.71 2.62
N ILE A 167 -18.82 10.68 1.77
CA ILE A 167 -17.78 10.29 0.79
C ILE A 167 -17.76 11.27 -0.40
N GLN A 168 -18.92 11.82 -0.79
CA GLN A 168 -19.04 12.77 -1.90
C GLN A 168 -18.43 14.16 -1.64
N GLN A 169 -17.91 14.45 -0.44
CA GLN A 169 -17.24 15.72 -0.14
C GLN A 169 -15.75 15.75 -0.51
N HIS A 170 -15.14 14.63 -0.93
CA HIS A 170 -13.73 14.60 -1.29
C HIS A 170 -13.45 14.62 -2.79
N SER A 171 -12.40 15.38 -3.11
CA SER A 171 -11.78 15.66 -4.41
C SER A 171 -11.40 14.40 -5.19
N GLU A 172 -10.97 14.58 -6.45
CA GLU A 172 -10.56 13.52 -7.38
C GLU A 172 -9.86 12.32 -6.71
N PRO A 173 -10.17 11.07 -7.14
CA PRO A 173 -9.65 9.85 -6.52
C PRO A 173 -8.13 9.91 -6.39
N LEU A 174 -7.64 9.62 -5.17
CA LEU A 174 -6.21 9.64 -4.89
C LEU A 174 -5.54 8.56 -5.72
N LYS A 175 -4.56 8.95 -6.55
CA LYS A 175 -3.80 8.00 -7.39
C LYS A 175 -2.70 7.28 -6.63
N VAL A 176 -2.39 7.71 -5.40
CA VAL A 176 -1.30 7.22 -4.56
C VAL A 176 -1.76 7.26 -3.11
N PHE A 177 -1.58 6.15 -2.39
CA PHE A 177 -1.86 6.02 -0.96
C PHE A 177 -0.55 5.84 -0.20
N ASP A 178 -0.25 6.72 0.76
CA ASP A 178 0.83 6.54 1.72
C ASP A 178 0.25 6.20 3.09
N PHE A 179 0.24 4.90 3.40
CA PHE A 179 -0.33 4.35 4.62
C PHE A 179 0.36 4.81 5.92
N GLU A 180 1.48 5.54 5.87
CA GLU A 180 2.05 6.16 7.07
C GLU A 180 1.54 7.57 7.35
N THR A 181 1.29 8.36 6.31
CA THR A 181 0.96 9.77 6.44
C THR A 181 -0.53 10.03 6.27
N ASP A 182 -1.15 9.26 5.39
CA ASP A 182 -2.57 9.36 5.12
C ASP A 182 -3.35 8.63 6.23
N ASN A 183 -4.56 9.10 6.50
CA ASN A 183 -5.42 8.43 7.46
C ASN A 183 -5.78 7.05 6.91
N LEU A 184 -5.26 6.01 7.57
CA LEU A 184 -5.50 4.64 7.18
C LEU A 184 -6.98 4.32 6.99
N LEU A 185 -7.84 4.75 7.92
CA LEU A 185 -9.27 4.48 7.83
C LEU A 185 -9.90 5.18 6.64
N GLU A 186 -9.37 6.32 6.21
CA GLU A 186 -9.83 7.03 5.02
C GLU A 186 -9.38 6.33 3.74
N ILE A 187 -8.10 5.94 3.65
CA ILE A 187 -7.60 5.10 2.54
C ILE A 187 -8.43 3.82 2.44
N TRP A 188 -8.68 3.19 3.57
CA TRP A 188 -9.36 1.91 3.61
C TRP A 188 -10.84 2.02 3.24
N ASN A 189 -11.49 3.11 3.68
CA ASN A 189 -12.85 3.43 3.24
C ASN A 189 -12.92 3.73 1.74
N GLU A 190 -11.89 4.34 1.16
CA GLU A 190 -11.80 4.59 -0.28
C GLU A 190 -11.58 3.26 -1.05
N ILE A 191 -10.64 2.42 -0.61
CA ILE A 191 -10.37 1.11 -1.22
C ILE A 191 -11.60 0.19 -1.13
N LEU A 192 -12.27 0.15 0.02
CA LEU A 192 -13.42 -0.71 0.24
C LEU A 192 -14.76 -0.04 -0.10
N GLN A 193 -14.77 1.13 -0.75
CA GLN A 193 -16.00 1.91 -0.95
C GLN A 193 -17.12 1.08 -1.59
N ASP A 194 -16.81 0.36 -2.67
CA ASP A 194 -17.80 -0.46 -3.39
C ASP A 194 -18.27 -1.65 -2.56
N ILE A 195 -17.34 -2.27 -1.84
CA ILE A 195 -17.64 -3.36 -0.89
C ILE A 195 -18.58 -2.82 0.19
N ASN A 196 -18.21 -1.75 0.89
CA ASN A 196 -19.00 -1.14 1.95
C ASN A 196 -20.37 -0.67 1.45
N ALA A 197 -20.45 -0.06 0.28
CA ALA A 197 -21.73 0.34 -0.33
C ALA A 197 -22.63 -0.86 -0.63
N TYR A 198 -22.06 -1.97 -1.10
CA TYR A 198 -22.77 -3.23 -1.27
C TYR A 198 -23.28 -3.76 0.07
N LYS A 199 -22.40 -3.86 1.09
CA LYS A 199 -22.72 -4.33 2.44
C LYS A 199 -23.89 -3.54 3.05
N ILE A 200 -23.86 -2.21 2.95
CA ILE A 200 -24.92 -1.32 3.46
C ILE A 200 -26.25 -1.58 2.77
N LYS A 201 -26.26 -1.81 1.45
CA LYS A 201 -27.50 -2.11 0.71
C LYS A 201 -28.07 -3.45 1.12
N GLU A 202 -27.23 -4.47 1.26
CA GLU A 202 -27.66 -5.80 1.69
C GLU A 202 -28.28 -5.79 3.10
N LEU A 203 -27.66 -5.06 4.05
CA LEU A 203 -28.23 -4.85 5.39
C LEU A 203 -29.62 -4.19 5.35
N LYS A 204 -29.82 -3.20 4.45
CA LYS A 204 -31.13 -2.56 4.27
C LYS A 204 -32.18 -3.55 3.79
N TYR A 205 -31.84 -4.45 2.86
CA TYR A 205 -32.75 -5.52 2.44
C TYR A 205 -33.07 -6.48 3.58
N GLY A 206 -32.09 -6.89 4.39
CA GLY A 206 -32.32 -7.73 5.58
C GLY A 206 -33.31 -7.09 6.56
N GLN A 207 -33.17 -5.79 6.82
CA GLN A 207 -34.10 -5.02 7.65
C GLN A 207 -35.51 -4.93 7.03
N GLN A 208 -35.60 -4.74 5.71
CA GLN A 208 -36.88 -4.70 5.00
C GLN A 208 -37.60 -6.05 5.05
N ILE A 209 -36.88 -7.16 4.86
CA ILE A 209 -37.43 -8.52 4.97
C ILE A 209 -37.96 -8.75 6.38
N THR A 210 -37.18 -8.41 7.41
CA THR A 210 -37.58 -8.57 8.82
C THR A 210 -38.85 -7.77 9.13
N LYS A 211 -38.91 -6.51 8.69
CA LYS A 211 -40.11 -5.66 8.83
C LYS A 211 -41.30 -6.23 8.06
N ALA A 212 -41.10 -6.73 6.85
CA ALA A 212 -42.16 -7.29 6.03
C ALA A 212 -42.73 -8.59 6.64
N LEU A 213 -41.86 -9.45 7.17
CA LEU A 213 -42.25 -10.67 7.90
C LEU A 213 -43.09 -10.36 9.15
N SER A 214 -42.80 -9.25 9.84
CA SER A 214 -43.63 -8.80 10.97
C SER A 214 -45.03 -8.35 10.58
N ILE A 215 -45.26 -8.00 9.30
CA ILE A 215 -46.57 -7.64 8.76
C ILE A 215 -47.32 -8.90 8.32
N SER A 216 -46.71 -9.72 7.47
CA SER A 216 -47.25 -11.02 7.07
C SER A 216 -46.19 -11.89 6.38
N ALA A 217 -46.44 -13.20 6.32
CA ALA A 217 -45.60 -14.12 5.54
C ALA A 217 -45.54 -13.76 4.05
N GLN A 218 -46.66 -13.29 3.47
CA GLN A 218 -46.72 -12.93 2.05
C GLN A 218 -45.90 -11.68 1.73
N GLU A 219 -45.93 -10.68 2.61
CA GLU A 219 -45.08 -9.48 2.48
C GLU A 219 -43.61 -9.82 2.67
N GLY A 220 -43.30 -10.71 3.61
CA GLY A 220 -41.95 -11.27 3.77
C GLY A 220 -41.41 -11.93 2.50
N GLU A 221 -42.22 -12.78 1.86
CA GLU A 221 -41.86 -13.45 0.61
C GLU A 221 -41.60 -12.43 -0.52
N ARG A 222 -42.45 -11.40 -0.64
CA ARG A 222 -42.25 -10.32 -1.63
C ARG A 222 -40.95 -9.56 -1.40
N ALA A 223 -40.64 -9.22 -0.16
CA ALA A 223 -39.38 -8.56 0.20
C ALA A 223 -38.17 -9.44 -0.09
N PHE A 224 -38.28 -10.74 0.14
CA PHE A 224 -37.21 -11.71 -0.13
C PHE A 224 -36.97 -11.89 -1.64
N GLU A 225 -38.02 -11.97 -2.45
CA GLU A 225 -37.89 -12.03 -3.92
C GLU A 225 -37.27 -10.76 -4.50
N ASN A 226 -37.58 -9.59 -3.95
CA ASN A 226 -36.92 -8.34 -4.33
C ASN A 226 -35.42 -8.37 -4.00
N TYR A 227 -35.04 -8.89 -2.82
CA TYR A 227 -33.64 -9.08 -2.45
C TYR A 227 -32.91 -10.04 -3.38
N LYS A 228 -33.51 -11.19 -3.73
CA LYS A 228 -32.93 -12.15 -4.71
C LYS A 228 -32.68 -11.50 -6.07
N ARG A 229 -33.65 -10.73 -6.57
CA ARG A 229 -33.50 -10.00 -7.84
C ARG A 229 -32.34 -9.01 -7.77
N TRP A 230 -32.29 -8.20 -6.72
CA TRP A 230 -31.20 -7.25 -6.52
C TRP A 230 -29.83 -7.93 -6.48
N LYS A 231 -29.69 -9.06 -5.77
CA LYS A 231 -28.44 -9.83 -5.68
C LYS A 231 -27.99 -10.39 -7.04
N THR A 232 -28.93 -10.72 -7.91
CA THR A 232 -28.64 -11.19 -9.27
C THR A 232 -28.18 -10.05 -10.18
N GLU A 233 -28.78 -8.87 -10.03
CA GLU A 233 -28.46 -7.67 -10.82
C GLU A 233 -27.20 -6.93 -10.33
N ASN A 234 -26.79 -7.17 -9.08
CA ASN A 234 -25.67 -6.50 -8.42
C ASN A 234 -24.71 -7.59 -7.91
N PRO A 235 -23.69 -7.98 -8.69
CA PRO A 235 -22.67 -8.92 -8.26
C PRO A 235 -21.93 -8.40 -7.02
N ASN A 236 -21.59 -9.31 -6.10
CA ASN A 236 -20.90 -8.95 -4.87
C ASN A 236 -19.42 -8.61 -5.16
N PRO A 237 -18.97 -7.37 -4.91
CA PRO A 237 -17.58 -6.96 -5.20
C PRO A 237 -16.55 -7.76 -4.39
N ILE A 238 -16.89 -8.28 -3.20
CA ILE A 238 -15.96 -9.11 -2.42
C ILE A 238 -15.71 -10.47 -3.10
N GLU A 239 -16.69 -11.00 -3.84
CA GLU A 239 -16.52 -12.24 -4.59
C GLU A 239 -15.58 -12.05 -5.78
N GLN A 240 -15.66 -10.89 -6.45
CA GLN A 240 -14.72 -10.55 -7.52
C GLN A 240 -13.29 -10.45 -6.97
N LEU A 241 -13.12 -9.79 -5.82
CA LEU A 241 -11.82 -9.72 -5.17
C LEU A 241 -11.32 -11.11 -4.73
N ALA A 242 -12.21 -11.94 -4.18
CA ALA A 242 -11.89 -13.31 -3.78
C ALA A 242 -11.34 -14.13 -4.96
N GLN A 243 -11.97 -14.03 -6.14
CA GLN A 243 -11.51 -14.71 -7.35
C GLN A 243 -10.10 -14.25 -7.78
N GLN A 244 -9.78 -12.97 -7.61
CA GLN A 244 -8.45 -12.45 -7.95
C GLN A 244 -7.37 -12.90 -6.97
N LEU A 245 -7.70 -13.04 -5.67
CA LEU A 245 -6.77 -13.48 -4.63
C LEU A 245 -6.66 -15.00 -4.52
N GLU A 246 -7.61 -15.76 -5.05
CA GLU A 246 -7.66 -17.23 -4.97
C GLU A 246 -6.36 -17.91 -5.43
N PRO A 247 -5.72 -17.54 -6.56
CA PRO A 247 -4.49 -18.19 -7.01
C PRO A 247 -3.34 -18.10 -6.01
N ILE A 248 -3.37 -17.11 -5.11
CA ILE A 248 -2.37 -16.89 -4.07
C ILE A 248 -2.81 -17.58 -2.79
N LEU A 249 -4.03 -17.29 -2.30
CA LEU A 249 -4.52 -17.75 -1.01
C LEU A 249 -4.64 -19.28 -0.93
N LYS A 250 -5.03 -19.93 -2.03
CA LYS A 250 -5.17 -21.40 -2.09
C LYS A 250 -3.84 -22.13 -1.86
N GLN A 251 -2.70 -21.50 -2.16
CA GLN A 251 -1.38 -22.07 -1.87
C GLN A 251 -1.12 -22.20 -0.36
N PHE A 252 -1.84 -21.43 0.45
CA PHE A 252 -1.76 -21.43 1.90
C PHE A 252 -2.96 -22.11 2.56
N SER A 253 -3.81 -22.80 1.79
CA SER A 253 -5.10 -23.34 2.27
C SER A 253 -6.02 -22.27 2.86
N LEU A 254 -6.00 -21.07 2.28
CA LEU A 254 -6.82 -19.92 2.66
C LEU A 254 -7.79 -19.55 1.54
N ALA A 255 -8.87 -18.86 1.91
CA ALA A 255 -9.84 -18.24 1.01
C ALA A 255 -10.33 -16.92 1.62
N VAL A 256 -10.81 -16.00 0.79
CA VAL A 256 -11.54 -14.82 1.26
C VAL A 256 -12.91 -15.26 1.76
N LYS A 257 -13.32 -14.80 2.94
CA LYS A 257 -14.68 -15.00 3.44
C LYS A 257 -15.61 -14.03 2.70
N THR A 258 -16.48 -14.60 1.87
CA THR A 258 -17.44 -13.84 1.05
C THR A 258 -18.86 -13.85 1.63
N SER A 259 -19.12 -14.72 2.61
CA SER A 259 -20.38 -14.79 3.34
C SER A 259 -20.48 -13.68 4.39
N PHE A 260 -21.71 -13.22 4.60
CA PHE A 260 -22.03 -12.11 5.48
C PHE A 260 -22.55 -12.62 6.81
N ASP A 261 -21.68 -12.69 7.81
CA ASP A 261 -22.06 -12.92 9.21
C ASP A 261 -21.50 -11.75 10.02
N PHE A 262 -22.36 -10.77 10.35
CA PHE A 262 -21.96 -9.65 11.20
C PHE A 262 -22.08 -10.05 12.66
N GLU A 263 -20.97 -10.29 13.31
CA GLU A 263 -20.90 -10.34 14.78
C GLU A 263 -20.35 -9.04 15.35
N SER A 264 -19.55 -8.29 14.58
CA SER A 264 -18.83 -7.12 15.10
C SER A 264 -18.57 -5.99 14.09
N ALA A 265 -18.06 -4.87 14.62
CA ALA A 265 -17.60 -3.71 13.83
C ALA A 265 -16.31 -4.00 13.05
N GLU A 266 -15.57 -5.03 13.45
CA GLU A 266 -14.28 -5.41 12.88
C GLU A 266 -14.45 -6.04 11.49
N ASP A 267 -15.60 -6.67 11.26
CA ASP A 267 -16.02 -7.35 10.02
C ASP A 267 -16.22 -6.38 8.83
N LEU A 268 -16.28 -5.07 9.14
CA LEU A 268 -16.34 -3.98 8.17
C LEU A 268 -14.95 -3.37 7.89
N LYS A 269 -13.97 -3.62 8.76
CA LYS A 269 -12.66 -2.97 8.73
C LYS A 269 -11.64 -3.72 7.91
N PHE A 270 -11.81 -5.01 7.58
CA PHE A 270 -10.84 -5.75 6.76
C PHE A 270 -11.53 -6.76 5.85
N ILE A 271 -10.80 -7.23 4.84
CA ILE A 271 -11.21 -8.40 4.06
C ILE A 271 -10.87 -9.63 4.89
N GLU A 272 -11.89 -10.29 5.42
CA GLU A 272 -11.74 -11.50 6.22
C GLU A 272 -11.23 -12.68 5.38
N ILE A 273 -10.42 -13.51 6.02
CA ILE A 273 -9.97 -14.78 5.45
C ILE A 273 -10.42 -15.93 6.33
N GLN A 274 -10.68 -17.05 5.66
CA GLN A 274 -11.03 -18.32 6.27
C GLN A 274 -10.15 -19.41 5.66
N SER A 275 -10.07 -20.55 6.34
CA SER A 275 -9.52 -21.74 5.72
C SER A 275 -10.44 -22.26 4.61
N VAL A 276 -9.93 -23.09 3.70
CA VAL A 276 -10.72 -23.63 2.58
C VAL A 276 -11.92 -24.48 3.05
N ASP A 277 -11.84 -25.06 4.25
CA ASP A 277 -12.93 -25.79 4.92
C ASP A 277 -13.94 -24.87 5.64
N GLY A 278 -13.75 -23.55 5.61
CA GLY A 278 -14.69 -22.57 6.16
C GLY A 278 -14.46 -22.20 7.62
N THR A 279 -13.33 -22.61 8.22
CA THR A 279 -12.97 -22.18 9.58
C THR A 279 -12.47 -20.74 9.54
N GLU A 280 -13.12 -19.87 10.30
CA GLU A 280 -12.70 -18.47 10.41
C GLU A 280 -11.34 -18.36 11.10
N ILE A 281 -10.46 -17.54 10.53
CA ILE A 281 -9.13 -17.32 11.09
C ILE A 281 -9.17 -15.97 11.80
N PRO A 282 -9.13 -15.93 13.14
CA PRO A 282 -9.19 -14.68 13.86
C PRO A 282 -8.00 -13.81 13.49
N TYR A 283 -8.23 -12.50 13.40
CA TYR A 283 -7.19 -11.53 13.04
C TYR A 283 -5.92 -11.65 13.90
N SER A 284 -6.07 -11.98 15.19
CA SER A 284 -4.96 -12.22 16.11
C SER A 284 -4.01 -13.36 15.69
N GLY A 285 -4.49 -14.28 14.85
CA GLY A 285 -3.71 -15.37 14.28
C GLY A 285 -2.99 -15.03 12.97
N TRP A 286 -3.16 -13.81 12.43
CA TRP A 286 -2.62 -13.45 11.12
C TRP A 286 -1.14 -13.06 11.22
N SER A 287 -0.34 -13.52 10.27
CA SER A 287 1.03 -13.04 10.12
C SER A 287 1.03 -11.61 9.54
N THR A 288 2.09 -10.84 9.78
CA THR A 288 2.30 -9.53 9.15
C THR A 288 2.16 -9.60 7.63
N GLY A 289 2.65 -10.66 7.00
CA GLY A 289 2.54 -10.87 5.55
C GLY A 289 1.11 -11.14 5.09
N THR A 290 0.31 -11.83 5.91
CA THR A 290 -1.09 -12.12 5.64
C THR A 290 -1.94 -10.84 5.71
N VAL A 291 -1.73 -10.03 6.75
CA VAL A 291 -2.38 -8.73 6.91
C VAL A 291 -2.05 -7.82 5.72
N LEU A 292 -0.77 -7.74 5.33
CA LEU A 292 -0.35 -6.99 4.15
C LEU A 292 -1.06 -7.45 2.88
N LEU A 293 -1.19 -8.76 2.68
CA LEU A 293 -1.84 -9.32 1.50
C LEU A 293 -3.33 -8.95 1.44
N THR A 294 -4.02 -8.96 2.57
CA THR A 294 -5.41 -8.50 2.69
C THR A 294 -5.56 -6.98 2.61
N MET A 295 -4.47 -6.23 2.84
CA MET A 295 -4.42 -4.76 2.80
C MET A 295 -3.93 -4.18 1.47
N THR A 296 -3.46 -5.02 0.55
CA THR A 296 -2.91 -4.53 -0.73
C THR A 296 -4.07 -4.32 -1.71
N PRO A 297 -4.34 -3.08 -2.18
CA PRO A 297 -5.25 -2.89 -3.30
C PRO A 297 -4.61 -3.54 -4.55
N LEU A 298 -5.39 -4.37 -5.26
CA LEU A 298 -5.05 -4.87 -6.60
C LEU A 298 -5.42 -3.82 -7.65
#